data_AF-A0A8H4AW27-F1
#
_entry.id   AF-A0A8H4AW27-F1
#
_cell.length_a   1.000
_cell.length_b   1.000
_cell.length_c   1.000
_cell.angle_alpha   90.00
_cell.angle_beta   90.00
_cell.angle_gamma   90.00
#
_symmetry.space_group_name_H-M   'P 1'
#
loop_
_entity.id
_entity.type
_entity.pdbx_description
1 polymer ?
#
loop_
_entity_poly.entity_id
_entity_poly.type
_entity_poly.pdbx_seq_one_letter_code
_entity_poly.pdbx_strand_id
1 'polypeptide(L)'
;MPCPGSNNVNGITWYSPNFTRPGEFAFCEECYNQFIRNTPLNVYIRKDGIFTGNCDFSSNVKQQWLIAVSKNDINIFWKYVESKLGRARELHAHLAQLQALHTQETQMKGLLINYMIRCRGRGDALDLISDEPDYYFNGRHLRGHNSVEVARKQIQIDESNKKIEHYFREMIQLQHELANLWYIN
;
A
#
# COMPACT_ATOMS: atom_id res chain seq x y z
N MET A 1 -22.78 -22.38 -2.06
CA MET A 1 -21.42 -22.58 -1.50
C MET A 1 -21.26 -21.56 -0.39
N PRO A 2 -20.58 -21.83 0.74
CA PRO A 2 -20.40 -20.79 1.75
C PRO A 2 -19.69 -19.57 1.18
N CYS A 3 -20.06 -18.37 1.65
CA CYS A 3 -19.41 -17.13 1.24
C CYS A 3 -17.91 -17.19 1.57
N PRO A 4 -17.00 -16.85 0.62
CA PRO A 4 -15.56 -16.90 0.86
C PRO A 4 -15.06 -15.83 1.83
N GLY A 5 -15.89 -14.79 2.09
CA GLY A 5 -15.49 -13.66 2.92
C GLY A 5 -14.28 -12.94 2.34
N SER A 6 -13.30 -12.64 3.19
CA SER A 6 -12.05 -11.98 2.79
C SER A 6 -11.08 -12.90 2.03
N ASN A 7 -11.37 -14.19 1.91
CA ASN A 7 -10.53 -15.13 1.17
C ASN A 7 -10.67 -14.90 -0.34
N ASN A 8 -9.54 -14.82 -1.02
CA ASN A 8 -9.50 -14.69 -2.47
C ASN A 8 -9.75 -16.05 -3.13
N VAL A 9 -10.83 -16.16 -3.92
CA VAL A 9 -11.27 -17.40 -4.57
C VAL A 9 -11.56 -17.19 -6.05
N ASN A 10 -11.37 -18.23 -6.85
CA ASN A 10 -11.69 -18.27 -8.29
C ASN A 10 -12.84 -19.24 -8.56
N GLY A 11 -13.48 -19.13 -9.73
CA GLY A 11 -14.50 -20.07 -10.21
C GLY A 11 -15.90 -19.80 -9.69
N ILE A 12 -16.12 -18.66 -9.02
CA ILE A 12 -17.45 -18.23 -8.56
C ILE A 12 -17.93 -17.01 -9.33
N THR A 13 -19.26 -16.89 -9.44
CA THR A 13 -19.88 -15.71 -10.02
C THR A 13 -19.88 -14.56 -9.00
N TRP A 14 -19.52 -13.38 -9.47
CA TRP A 14 -19.53 -12.14 -8.71
C TRP A 14 -20.62 -11.18 -9.18
N TYR A 15 -21.06 -10.36 -8.25
CA TYR A 15 -22.11 -9.37 -8.43
C TYR A 15 -21.67 -8.06 -7.79
N SER A 16 -22.15 -6.94 -8.35
CA SER A 16 -21.81 -5.60 -7.90
C SER A 16 -22.96 -4.64 -8.12
N PRO A 17 -23.05 -3.53 -7.36
CA PRO A 17 -24.02 -2.47 -7.65
C PRO A 17 -23.69 -1.77 -8.96
N ASN A 18 -24.72 -1.40 -9.73
CA ASN A 18 -24.57 -0.79 -11.05
C ASN A 18 -23.77 0.52 -11.04
N PHE A 19 -23.71 1.20 -9.90
CA PHE A 19 -22.99 2.46 -9.71
C PHE A 19 -21.49 2.30 -9.41
N THR A 20 -20.98 1.09 -9.17
CA THR A 20 -19.54 0.84 -9.00
C THR A 20 -18.91 0.39 -10.31
N ARG A 21 -17.58 0.38 -10.43
CA ARG A 21 -16.90 -0.36 -11.51
C ARG A 21 -16.69 -1.83 -11.11
N PRO A 22 -16.61 -2.76 -12.07
CA PRO A 22 -16.23 -4.14 -11.77
C PRO A 22 -14.92 -4.19 -10.98
N GLY A 23 -14.93 -4.93 -9.87
CA GLY A 23 -13.78 -5.06 -8.97
C GLY A 23 -13.57 -3.93 -7.96
N GLU A 24 -14.31 -2.81 -8.01
CA GLU A 24 -14.24 -1.79 -6.94
C GLU A 24 -14.95 -2.25 -5.66
N PHE A 25 -16.07 -2.94 -5.83
CA PHE A 25 -16.83 -3.56 -4.74
C PHE A 25 -17.59 -4.74 -5.32
N ALA A 26 -17.31 -5.94 -4.83
CA ALA A 26 -17.90 -7.17 -5.35
C ALA A 26 -18.37 -8.09 -4.24
N PHE A 27 -19.40 -8.87 -4.54
CA PHE A 27 -19.90 -9.86 -3.63
C PHE A 27 -20.26 -11.16 -4.34
N CYS A 28 -20.02 -12.27 -3.63
CA CYS A 28 -20.17 -13.60 -4.19
C CYS A 28 -21.65 -13.96 -4.47
N GLU A 29 -21.84 -14.94 -5.35
CA GLU A 29 -23.14 -15.52 -5.68
C GLU A 29 -23.97 -15.96 -4.45
N GLU A 30 -23.31 -16.47 -3.40
CA GLU A 30 -24.02 -16.86 -2.18
C GLU A 30 -24.63 -15.64 -1.48
N CYS A 31 -23.86 -14.55 -1.31
CA CYS A 31 -24.37 -13.32 -0.73
C CYS A 31 -25.48 -12.69 -1.58
N TYR A 32 -25.35 -12.76 -2.91
CA TYR A 32 -26.40 -12.35 -3.82
C TYR A 32 -27.69 -13.14 -3.57
N ASN A 33 -27.63 -14.47 -3.60
CA ASN A 33 -28.81 -15.32 -3.46
C ASN A 33 -29.48 -15.18 -2.08
N GLN A 34 -28.70 -15.03 -1.02
CA GLN A 34 -29.23 -14.93 0.34
C GLN A 34 -29.82 -13.55 0.69
N PHE A 35 -29.15 -12.46 0.32
CA PHE A 35 -29.47 -11.12 0.84
C PHE A 35 -30.00 -10.15 -0.21
N ILE A 36 -29.75 -10.40 -1.50
CA ILE A 36 -30.01 -9.43 -2.58
C ILE A 36 -31.16 -9.87 -3.47
N ARG A 37 -31.10 -11.09 -4.00
CA ARG A 37 -31.91 -11.59 -5.13
C ARG A 37 -33.41 -11.34 -4.99
N ASN A 38 -33.94 -11.54 -3.78
CA ASN A 38 -35.37 -11.46 -3.48
C ASN A 38 -35.79 -10.10 -2.89
N THR A 39 -34.95 -9.07 -3.02
CA THR A 39 -35.28 -7.71 -2.54
C THR A 39 -35.73 -6.80 -3.69
N PRO A 40 -36.56 -5.78 -3.43
CA PRO A 40 -36.97 -4.81 -4.45
C PRO A 40 -35.79 -4.07 -5.11
N LEU A 41 -34.69 -3.90 -4.37
CA LEU A 41 -33.50 -3.18 -4.83
C LEU A 41 -32.54 -4.03 -5.67
N ASN A 42 -32.83 -5.31 -5.90
CA ASN A 42 -32.02 -6.19 -6.75
C ASN A 42 -31.83 -5.63 -8.17
N VAL A 43 -32.77 -4.83 -8.67
CA VAL A 43 -32.68 -4.16 -9.99
C VAL A 43 -31.44 -3.27 -10.14
N TYR A 44 -30.83 -2.84 -9.03
CA TYR A 44 -29.62 -2.01 -9.02
C TYR A 44 -28.33 -2.84 -8.97
N ILE A 45 -28.41 -4.15 -9.10
CA ILE A 45 -27.26 -5.06 -9.02
C ILE A 45 -27.02 -5.71 -10.38
N ARG A 46 -25.75 -5.71 -10.81
CA ARG A 46 -25.27 -6.41 -12.02
C ARG A 46 -24.51 -7.67 -11.66
N LYS A 47 -24.47 -8.58 -12.64
CA LYS A 47 -23.62 -9.77 -12.65
C LYS A 47 -22.32 -9.44 -13.37
N ASP A 48 -21.20 -9.52 -12.66
CA ASP A 48 -19.87 -9.19 -13.19
C ASP A 48 -19.16 -10.42 -13.81
N GLY A 49 -19.74 -11.61 -13.65
CA GLY A 49 -19.23 -12.85 -14.23
C GLY A 49 -18.28 -13.58 -13.28
N ILE A 50 -17.44 -14.45 -13.84
CA ILE A 50 -16.51 -15.30 -13.09
C ILE A 50 -15.12 -14.66 -13.14
N PHE A 51 -14.56 -14.35 -11.97
CA PHE A 51 -13.19 -13.87 -11.82
C PHE A 51 -12.63 -14.26 -10.44
N THR A 52 -11.35 -13.98 -10.22
CA THR A 52 -10.68 -14.19 -8.93
C THR A 52 -10.88 -12.98 -8.03
N GLY A 53 -11.53 -13.14 -6.88
CA GLY A 53 -11.81 -12.04 -5.97
C GLY A 53 -12.14 -12.46 -4.54
N ASN A 54 -12.34 -11.47 -3.68
CA ASN A 54 -12.85 -11.58 -2.32
C ASN A 54 -14.26 -10.96 -2.22
N CYS A 55 -15.02 -11.35 -1.19
CA CYS A 55 -16.37 -10.84 -0.98
C CYS A 55 -16.38 -9.67 0.00
N ASP A 56 -16.67 -8.49 -0.50
CA ASP A 56 -16.76 -7.25 0.27
C ASP A 56 -18.07 -7.14 1.08
N PHE A 57 -19.00 -8.10 0.92
CA PHE A 57 -20.30 -8.12 1.61
C PHE A 57 -20.18 -8.60 3.06
N SER A 58 -19.44 -7.82 3.86
CA SER A 58 -19.25 -8.02 5.30
C SER A 58 -20.56 -7.89 6.09
N SER A 59 -20.54 -8.22 7.38
CA SER A 59 -21.68 -8.04 8.27
C SER A 59 -22.17 -6.58 8.34
N ASN A 60 -21.26 -5.59 8.32
CA ASN A 60 -21.65 -4.17 8.34
C ASN A 60 -22.29 -3.78 7.01
N VAL A 61 -21.70 -4.18 5.89
CA VAL A 61 -22.24 -3.92 4.54
C VAL A 61 -23.64 -4.53 4.38
N LYS A 62 -23.85 -5.74 4.90
CA LYS A 62 -25.17 -6.39 4.98
C LYS A 62 -26.18 -5.53 5.75
N GLN A 63 -25.79 -4.97 6.90
CA GLN A 63 -26.68 -4.10 7.68
C GLN A 63 -27.09 -2.86 6.88
N GLN A 64 -26.15 -2.22 6.19
CA GLN A 64 -26.44 -1.05 5.35
C GLN A 64 -27.37 -1.39 4.19
N TRP A 65 -27.19 -2.56 3.57
CA TRP A 65 -28.12 -3.07 2.56
C TRP A 65 -29.53 -3.27 3.13
N LEU A 66 -29.67 -3.91 4.29
CA LEU A 66 -30.96 -4.13 4.92
C LEU A 66 -31.67 -2.81 5.29
N ILE A 67 -30.93 -1.78 5.70
CA ILE A 67 -31.47 -0.43 5.94
C ILE A 67 -31.98 0.20 4.63
N ALA A 68 -31.23 0.07 3.54
CA ALA A 68 -31.66 0.57 2.23
C ALA A 68 -32.92 -0.15 1.75
N VAL A 69 -32.98 -1.48 1.90
CA VAL A 69 -34.16 -2.29 1.52
C VAL A 69 -35.37 -1.93 2.37
N SER A 70 -35.23 -1.77 3.70
CA SER A 70 -36.37 -1.44 4.58
C SER A 70 -36.97 -0.07 4.28
N LYS A 71 -36.15 0.88 3.81
CA LYS A 71 -36.59 2.21 3.36
C LYS A 71 -36.91 2.26 1.86
N ASN A 72 -36.69 1.17 1.14
CA ASN A 72 -36.75 1.08 -0.32
C ASN A 72 -35.98 2.23 -1.03
N ASP A 73 -34.81 2.58 -0.51
CA ASP A 73 -33.97 3.69 -1.00
C ASP A 73 -32.52 3.23 -1.20
N ILE A 74 -32.17 2.96 -2.47
CA ILE A 74 -30.82 2.54 -2.86
C ILE A 74 -29.75 3.60 -2.54
N ASN A 75 -30.13 4.88 -2.44
CA ASN A 75 -29.17 5.95 -2.19
C ASN A 75 -28.51 5.85 -0.82
N ILE A 76 -29.17 5.19 0.15
CA ILE A 76 -28.60 4.91 1.46
C ILE A 76 -27.39 3.98 1.32
N PHE A 77 -27.56 2.89 0.57
CA PHE A 77 -26.48 1.94 0.34
C PHE A 77 -25.38 2.55 -0.54
N TRP A 78 -25.76 3.29 -1.58
CA TRP A 78 -24.82 4.00 -2.45
C TRP A 78 -23.92 4.95 -1.66
N LYS A 79 -24.49 5.83 -0.81
CA LYS A 79 -23.72 6.77 0.01
C LYS A 79 -22.69 6.06 0.91
N TYR A 80 -23.09 4.93 1.49
CA TYR A 80 -22.19 4.14 2.32
C TYR A 80 -21.04 3.54 1.50
N VAL A 81 -21.35 2.87 0.38
CA VAL A 81 -20.34 2.25 -0.50
C VAL A 81 -19.41 3.32 -1.08
N GLU A 82 -19.94 4.43 -1.58
CA GLU A 82 -19.14 5.50 -2.18
C GLU A 82 -18.19 6.14 -1.16
N SER A 83 -18.64 6.33 0.09
CA SER A 83 -17.77 6.83 1.17
C SER A 83 -16.58 5.90 1.42
N LYS A 84 -16.82 4.58 1.47
CA LYS A 84 -15.74 3.59 1.62
C LYS A 84 -14.83 3.57 0.39
N LEU A 85 -15.38 3.61 -0.83
CA LEU A 85 -14.60 3.68 -2.05
C LEU A 85 -13.75 4.97 -2.13
N GLY A 86 -14.27 6.10 -1.66
CA GLY A 86 -13.52 7.35 -1.54
C GLY A 86 -12.27 7.16 -0.66
N ARG A 87 -12.45 6.61 0.55
CA ARG A 87 -11.33 6.28 1.44
C ARG A 87 -10.36 5.27 0.81
N ALA A 88 -10.86 4.26 0.10
CA ALA A 88 -10.00 3.30 -0.60
C ALA A 88 -9.10 3.98 -1.64
N ARG A 89 -9.66 4.93 -2.41
CA ARG A 89 -8.92 5.69 -3.44
C ARG A 89 -7.85 6.58 -2.79
N GLU A 90 -8.16 7.24 -1.67
CA GLU A 90 -7.20 8.02 -0.90
C GLU A 90 -6.05 7.17 -0.37
N LEU A 91 -6.36 6.01 0.23
CA LEU A 91 -5.35 5.08 0.75
C LEU A 91 -4.47 4.52 -0.38
N HIS A 92 -5.04 4.16 -1.53
CA HIS A 92 -4.27 3.73 -2.69
C HIS A 92 -3.36 4.84 -3.24
N ALA A 93 -3.85 6.08 -3.31
CA ALA A 93 -3.04 7.22 -3.75
C ALA A 93 -1.86 7.45 -2.79
N HIS A 94 -2.10 7.38 -1.48
CA HIS A 94 -1.06 7.53 -0.48
C HIS A 94 -0.04 6.39 -0.54
N LEU A 95 -0.49 5.14 -0.70
CA LEU A 95 0.38 3.99 -0.87
C LEU A 95 1.27 4.14 -2.13
N ALA A 96 0.71 4.58 -3.25
CA ALA A 96 1.47 4.83 -4.48
C ALA A 96 2.55 5.92 -4.28
N GLN A 97 2.22 6.98 -3.53
CA GLN A 97 3.18 8.02 -3.17
C GLN A 97 4.33 7.46 -2.31
N LEU A 98 4.03 6.69 -1.27
CA LEU A 98 5.05 6.07 -0.42
C LEU A 98 5.92 5.07 -1.19
N GLN A 99 5.34 4.30 -2.11
CA GLN A 99 6.10 3.41 -3.00
C GLN A 99 7.09 4.19 -3.88
N ALA A 100 6.68 5.34 -4.41
CA ALA A 100 7.56 6.20 -5.20
C ALA A 100 8.71 6.76 -4.35
N LEU A 101 8.41 7.28 -3.15
CA LEU A 101 9.43 7.79 -2.21
C LEU A 101 10.40 6.69 -1.76
N HIS A 102 9.89 5.50 -1.43
CA HIS A 102 10.70 4.34 -1.07
C HIS A 102 11.64 3.94 -2.22
N THR A 103 11.14 3.91 -3.45
CA THR A 103 11.94 3.58 -4.64
C THR A 103 13.04 4.61 -4.85
N GLN A 104 12.71 5.91 -4.77
CA GLN A 104 13.67 7.00 -4.91
C GLN A 104 14.78 6.94 -3.85
N GLU A 105 14.43 6.76 -2.57
CA GLU A 105 15.40 6.66 -1.48
C GLU A 105 16.28 5.41 -1.62
N THR A 106 15.71 4.28 -2.03
CA THR A 106 16.47 3.04 -2.29
C THR A 106 17.50 3.23 -3.40
N GLN A 107 17.14 3.92 -4.49
CA GLN A 107 18.05 4.25 -5.58
C GLN A 107 19.16 5.20 -5.10
N MET A 108 18.81 6.26 -4.36
CA MET A 108 19.76 7.21 -3.79
C MET A 108 20.79 6.49 -2.90
N LYS A 109 20.32 5.64 -1.99
CA LYS A 109 21.18 4.82 -1.13
C LYS A 109 22.12 3.93 -1.95
N GLY A 110 21.61 3.29 -3.01
CA GLY A 110 22.44 2.48 -3.92
C GLY A 110 23.57 3.28 -4.56
N LEU A 111 23.31 4.51 -5.00
CA LEU A 111 24.33 5.41 -5.53
C LEU A 111 25.38 5.78 -4.49
N LEU A 112 24.97 6.06 -3.25
CA LEU A 112 25.88 6.37 -2.14
C LEU A 112 26.78 5.17 -1.80
N ILE A 113 26.23 3.97 -1.75
CA ILE A 113 27.00 2.74 -1.50
C ILE A 113 28.02 2.50 -2.62
N ASN A 114 27.59 2.62 -3.88
CA ASN A 114 28.48 2.48 -5.04
C ASN A 114 29.62 3.50 -5.03
N TYR A 115 29.34 4.74 -4.59
CA TYR A 115 30.38 5.76 -4.38
C TYR A 115 31.41 5.31 -3.34
N MET A 116 30.96 4.85 -2.17
CA MET A 116 31.86 4.41 -1.10
C MET A 116 32.75 3.24 -1.53
N ILE A 117 32.20 2.28 -2.29
CA ILE A 117 32.97 1.14 -2.84
C ILE A 117 34.10 1.64 -3.75
N ARG A 118 33.81 2.61 -4.63
CA ARG A 118 34.82 3.18 -5.54
C ARG A 118 35.92 3.95 -4.81
N CYS A 119 35.57 4.70 -3.76
CA CYS A 119 36.57 5.41 -2.95
C CYS A 119 37.50 4.43 -2.22
N ARG A 120 36.97 3.33 -1.69
CA ARG A 120 37.80 2.29 -1.03
C ARG A 120 38.70 1.56 -2.03
N GLY A 121 38.19 1.19 -3.21
CA GLY A 121 38.99 0.49 -4.24
C GLY A 121 40.10 1.33 -4.90
N ARG A 122 40.13 2.65 -4.69
CA ARG A 122 41.24 3.53 -5.11
C ARG A 122 42.23 3.88 -4.00
N GLY A 123 41.86 3.66 -2.73
CA GLY A 123 42.72 3.96 -1.57
C GLY A 123 43.96 3.08 -1.50
N ASP A 124 43.84 1.79 -1.86
CA ASP A 124 44.93 0.82 -1.76
C ASP A 124 46.10 1.07 -2.76
N ALA A 125 45.92 1.95 -3.75
CA ALA A 125 46.94 2.23 -4.77
C ALA A 125 47.79 3.50 -4.50
N LEU A 126 47.41 4.35 -3.53
CA LEU A 126 48.03 5.66 -3.28
C LEU A 126 48.72 5.79 -1.91
N ASP A 127 48.63 4.77 -1.06
CA ASP A 127 49.11 4.79 0.33
C ASP A 127 50.65 4.73 0.50
N LEU A 128 51.43 4.91 -0.57
CA LEU A 128 52.90 4.89 -0.48
C LEU A 128 53.57 6.27 -0.44
N ILE A 129 52.88 7.37 -0.73
CA ILE A 129 53.49 8.71 -0.67
C ILE A 129 52.42 9.80 -0.45
N SER A 130 52.21 10.30 0.78
CA SER A 130 51.73 11.68 1.00
C SER A 130 51.70 12.08 2.49
N ASP A 131 52.27 13.25 2.81
CA ASP A 131 51.96 14.06 3.99
C ASP A 131 50.51 14.59 3.86
N GLU A 132 49.51 13.74 4.06
CA GLU A 132 48.12 14.20 3.99
C GLU A 132 47.73 15.02 5.25
N PRO A 133 47.03 16.15 5.07
CA PRO A 133 46.58 16.97 6.20
C PRO A 133 45.61 16.20 7.11
N ASP A 134 45.73 16.47 8.42
CA ASP A 134 44.83 15.93 9.42
C ASP A 134 43.43 16.52 9.30
N TYR A 135 42.41 15.66 9.21
CA TYR A 135 41.02 16.09 9.21
C TYR A 135 40.27 15.56 10.43
N TYR A 136 39.37 16.38 10.97
CA TYR A 136 38.49 16.01 12.07
C TYR A 136 37.03 16.05 11.62
N PHE A 137 36.28 14.98 11.87
CA PHE A 137 34.85 14.91 11.61
C PHE A 137 34.12 14.29 12.81
N ASN A 138 33.13 15.01 13.36
CA ASN A 138 32.45 14.65 14.61
C ASN A 138 33.41 14.27 15.76
N GLY A 139 34.52 15.02 15.91
CA GLY A 139 35.51 14.81 16.97
C GLY A 139 36.41 13.58 16.78
N ARG A 140 36.29 12.83 15.68
CA ARG A 140 37.21 11.75 15.32
C ARG A 140 38.25 12.23 14.31
N HIS A 141 39.51 11.85 14.53
CA HIS A 141 40.60 12.03 13.58
C HIS A 141 40.40 11.08 12.40
N LEU A 142 40.46 11.64 11.18
CA LEU A 142 40.32 10.92 9.93
C LEU A 142 41.56 11.20 9.07
N ARG A 143 42.18 10.13 8.56
CA ARG A 143 43.36 10.21 7.70
C ARG A 143 42.88 10.49 6.27
N GLY A 144 43.14 11.71 5.79
CA GLY A 144 42.85 12.10 4.41
C GLY A 144 41.44 12.59 4.10
N HIS A 145 41.35 13.40 3.04
CA HIS A 145 40.09 13.99 2.54
C HIS A 145 39.04 12.92 2.20
N ASN A 146 39.48 11.79 1.64
CA ASN A 146 38.62 10.66 1.27
C ASN A 146 37.90 10.05 2.48
N SER A 147 38.55 10.02 3.65
CA SER A 147 37.96 9.48 4.88
C SER A 147 36.81 10.35 5.40
N VAL A 148 36.92 11.67 5.30
CA VAL A 148 35.85 12.61 5.68
C VAL A 148 34.65 12.47 4.76
N GLU A 149 34.87 12.36 3.44
CA GLU A 149 33.79 12.16 2.48
C GLU A 149 33.06 10.84 2.69
N VAL A 150 33.80 9.75 2.93
CA VAL A 150 33.22 8.44 3.25
C VAL A 150 32.38 8.52 4.52
N ALA A 151 32.85 9.20 5.58
CA ALA A 151 32.07 9.39 6.81
C ALA A 151 30.78 10.20 6.57
N ARG A 152 30.83 11.26 5.77
CA ARG A 152 29.64 12.05 5.39
C ARG A 152 28.63 11.20 4.59
N LYS A 153 29.11 10.40 3.64
CA LYS A 153 28.23 9.51 2.86
C LYS A 153 27.63 8.40 3.71
N GLN A 154 28.35 7.88 4.70
CA GLN A 154 27.80 6.91 5.64
C GLN A 154 26.63 7.49 6.44
N ILE A 155 26.74 8.74 6.93
CA ILE A 155 25.62 9.41 7.60
C ILE A 155 24.40 9.53 6.66
N GLN A 156 24.61 9.91 5.39
CA GLN A 156 23.52 9.99 4.41
C GLN A 156 22.87 8.62 4.16
N ILE A 157 23.65 7.53 4.16
CA ILE A 157 23.11 6.16 4.06
C ILE A 157 22.28 5.80 5.29
N ASP A 158 22.76 6.14 6.49
CA ASP A 158 22.05 5.86 7.74
C ASP A 158 20.74 6.65 7.85
N GLU A 159 20.72 7.90 7.37
CA GLU A 159 19.50 8.70 7.25
C GLU A 159 18.53 8.11 6.22
N SER A 160 19.03 7.68 5.06
CA SER A 160 18.20 7.04 4.03
C SER A 160 17.58 5.73 4.53
N ASN A 161 18.33 4.94 5.32
CA ASN A 161 17.79 3.72 5.96
C ASN A 161 16.58 4.03 6.85
N LYS A 162 16.66 5.07 7.69
CA LYS A 162 15.55 5.46 8.56
C LYS A 162 14.30 5.85 7.76
N LYS A 163 14.48 6.55 6.63
CA LYS A 163 13.36 6.90 5.73
C LYS A 163 12.75 5.67 5.07
N ILE A 164 13.57 4.79 4.53
CA ILE A 164 13.12 3.54 3.89
C ILE A 164 12.30 2.70 4.88
N GLU A 165 12.81 2.50 6.10
CA GLU A 165 12.08 1.77 7.15
C GLU A 165 10.77 2.45 7.54
N HIS A 166 10.76 3.79 7.63
CA HIS A 166 9.56 4.55 7.93
C HIS A 166 8.48 4.35 6.85
N TYR A 167 8.83 4.54 5.57
CA TYR A 167 7.90 4.35 4.46
C TYR A 167 7.40 2.91 4.40
N PHE A 168 8.28 1.92 4.64
CA PHE A 168 7.88 0.52 4.65
C PHE A 168 6.85 0.21 5.74
N ARG A 169 7.06 0.69 6.97
CA ARG A 169 6.08 0.52 8.06
C ARG A 169 4.74 1.17 7.73
N GLU A 170 4.76 2.37 7.16
CA GLU A 170 3.54 3.09 6.80
C GLU A 170 2.78 2.39 5.66
N MET A 171 3.48 1.88 4.65
CA MET A 171 2.85 1.08 3.58
C MET A 171 2.15 -0.17 4.14
N ILE A 172 2.77 -0.88 5.09
CA ILE A 172 2.14 -2.04 5.74
C ILE A 172 0.85 -1.63 6.45
N GLN A 173 0.88 -0.49 7.16
CA GLN A 173 -0.29 0.02 7.87
C GLN A 173 -1.43 0.36 6.91
N LEU A 174 -1.15 1.05 5.81
CA LEU A 174 -2.16 1.39 4.80
C LEU A 174 -2.72 0.14 4.12
N GLN A 175 -1.88 -0.86 3.84
CA GLN A 175 -2.35 -2.15 3.31
C GLN A 175 -3.30 -2.86 4.27
N HIS A 176 -2.98 -2.85 5.57
CA HIS A 176 -3.86 -3.41 6.59
C HIS A 176 -5.18 -2.64 6.70
N GLU A 177 -5.15 -1.32 6.58
CA GLU A 177 -6.37 -0.50 6.57
C GLU A 177 -7.24 -0.79 5.35
N LEU A 178 -6.65 -0.89 4.16
CA LEU A 178 -7.34 -1.27 2.93
C LEU A 178 -8.02 -2.65 3.04
N ALA A 179 -7.30 -3.65 3.58
CA ALA A 179 -7.85 -5.00 3.76
C ALA A 179 -9.07 -5.04 4.70
N ASN A 180 -9.13 -4.13 5.67
CA ASN A 180 -10.18 -4.08 6.69
C ASN A 180 -11.26 -3.03 6.43
N LEU A 181 -11.20 -2.31 5.30
CA LEU A 181 -12.09 -1.20 4.97
C LEU A 181 -13.58 -1.55 5.09
N TRP A 182 -13.95 -2.75 4.65
CA TRP A 182 -15.33 -3.25 4.67
C TRP A 182 -15.74 -3.86 6.01
N TYR A 183 -14.79 -4.14 6.91
CA TYR A 183 -15.02 -4.86 8.16
C TYR A 183 -15.06 -3.96 9.39
N ILE A 184 -14.59 -2.71 9.27
CA ILE A 184 -14.57 -1.71 10.34
C ILE A 184 -15.70 -0.69 10.10
N ASN A 185 -16.38 -0.30 11.18
CA ASN A 185 -17.46 0.70 11.18
C ASN A 185 -16.96 2.06 10.69
#